data_AF-A0A8T4KH95-F1
#
_entry.id   AF-A0A8T4KH95-F1
#
_cell.length_a   1.000
_cell.length_b   1.000
_cell.length_c   1.000
_cell.angle_alpha   90.00
_cell.angle_beta   90.00
_cell.angle_gamma   90.00
#
_symmetry.space_group_name_H-M   'P 1'
#
loop_
_entity.id
_entity.type
_entity.pdbx_description
1 polymer ?
#
loop_
_entity_poly.entity_id
_entity_poly.type
_entity_poly.pdbx_seq_one_letter_code
_entity_poly.pdbx_strand_id
1 'polypeptide(L)'
;MKTLEERRIRIDQTNEGIVSMLKDRSRFEANPTVYIPDGVAIEGRSGISFLYYALEGLERYQASLGRFQFPDQQPLVIDRPGMTYVRREVPNDCLPIDIKIGPQLIEFYLSLLPRLCQSGDNPETYGETVYVDAGILYCMENRINIGRHVAESKLAANPDLIKLAPEALATALRNETREKEAIARAELAAIDYKFDPDIAKDVIKWLMDQTLKLEVEYTQRMAEIRV
;
A
#
# COMPACT_ATOMS: atom_id res chain seq x y z
N MET A 1 12.13 7.79 -19.17
CA MET A 1 10.80 8.00 -18.54
C MET A 1 10.05 6.69 -18.67
N LYS A 2 9.59 6.07 -17.57
CA LYS A 2 8.85 4.80 -17.67
C LYS A 2 7.49 5.03 -18.32
N THR A 3 7.08 4.17 -19.24
CA THR A 3 5.81 4.29 -19.96
C THR A 3 4.63 3.94 -19.05
N LEU A 4 3.43 4.42 -19.40
CA LEU A 4 2.20 4.01 -18.70
C LEU A 4 2.01 2.49 -18.72
N GLU A 5 2.48 1.82 -19.77
CA GLU A 5 2.39 0.38 -19.91
C GLU A 5 3.30 -0.37 -18.93
N GLU A 6 4.54 0.07 -18.75
CA GLU A 6 5.44 -0.49 -17.73
C GLU A 6 4.87 -0.33 -16.32
N ARG A 7 4.18 0.79 -16.06
CA ARG A 7 3.53 1.04 -14.77
C ARG A 7 2.32 0.11 -14.56
N ARG A 8 1.56 -0.19 -15.63
CA ARG A 8 0.46 -1.16 -15.60
C ARG A 8 0.96 -2.57 -15.30
N ILE A 9 2.02 -3.02 -15.95
CA ILE A 9 2.65 -4.32 -15.67
C ILE A 9 3.07 -4.40 -14.20
N ARG A 10 3.69 -3.34 -13.67
CA ARG A 10 4.08 -3.29 -12.25
C ARG A 10 2.87 -3.33 -11.32
N ILE A 11 1.77 -2.67 -11.66
CA ILE A 11 0.50 -2.75 -10.92
C ILE A 11 -0.01 -4.19 -10.89
N ASP A 12 -0.05 -4.85 -12.04
CA ASP A 12 -0.53 -6.22 -12.17
C ASP A 12 0.33 -7.19 -11.35
N GLN A 13 1.66 -7.10 -11.46
CA GLN A 13 2.61 -7.87 -10.65
C GLN A 13 2.46 -7.62 -9.15
N THR A 14 2.25 -6.36 -8.75
CA THR A 14 2.09 -6.01 -7.33
C THR A 14 0.76 -6.54 -6.78
N ASN A 15 -0.32 -6.49 -7.56
CA ASN A 15 -1.59 -7.10 -7.18
C ASN A 15 -1.45 -8.61 -6.93
N GLU A 16 -0.78 -9.32 -7.85
CA GLU A 16 -0.50 -10.77 -7.71
C GLU A 16 0.37 -11.05 -6.47
N GLY A 17 1.39 -10.23 -6.25
CA GLY A 17 2.25 -10.31 -5.06
C GLY A 17 1.47 -10.14 -3.76
N ILE A 18 0.58 -9.14 -3.68
CA ILE A 18 -0.28 -8.92 -2.49
C ILE A 18 -1.16 -10.14 -2.23
N VAL A 19 -1.82 -10.68 -3.26
CA VAL A 19 -2.66 -11.89 -3.13
C VAL A 19 -1.85 -13.09 -2.66
N SER A 20 -0.61 -13.26 -3.14
CA SER A 20 0.29 -14.30 -2.66
C SER A 20 0.71 -14.09 -1.20
N MET A 21 0.99 -12.86 -0.77
CA MET A 21 1.35 -12.60 0.63
C MET A 21 0.15 -12.80 1.57
N LEU A 22 -1.08 -12.51 1.12
CA LEU A 22 -2.30 -12.82 1.87
C LEU A 22 -2.48 -14.33 2.06
N LYS A 23 -2.14 -15.14 1.05
CA LYS A 23 -2.06 -16.60 1.20
C LYS A 23 -1.10 -16.97 2.32
N ASP A 24 0.09 -16.39 2.37
CA ASP A 24 1.06 -16.71 3.43
C ASP A 24 0.51 -16.30 4.81
N ARG A 25 -0.10 -15.12 4.92
CA ARG A 25 -0.74 -14.66 6.16
C ARG A 25 -1.89 -15.55 6.62
N SER A 26 -2.67 -16.11 5.69
CA SER A 26 -3.78 -17.03 5.98
C SER A 26 -3.34 -18.34 6.64
N ARG A 27 -2.03 -18.64 6.68
CA ARG A 27 -1.47 -19.85 7.32
C ARG A 27 -1.13 -19.67 8.80
N PHE A 28 -1.19 -18.45 9.30
CA PHE A 28 -1.03 -18.15 10.72
C PHE A 28 -2.41 -17.97 11.36
N GLU A 29 -2.48 -18.19 12.67
CA GLU A 29 -3.63 -17.80 13.47
C GLU A 29 -3.84 -16.28 13.44
N ALA A 30 -5.02 -15.82 13.85
CA ALA A 30 -5.34 -14.40 13.90
C ALA A 30 -4.37 -13.63 14.81
N ASN A 31 -3.85 -14.24 15.87
CA ASN A 31 -2.84 -13.67 16.77
C ASN A 31 -3.21 -12.26 17.26
N PRO A 32 -4.41 -12.04 17.82
CA PRO A 32 -4.93 -10.71 18.13
C PRO A 32 -4.01 -9.92 19.08
N THR A 33 -3.27 -10.61 19.94
CA THR A 33 -2.34 -10.02 20.92
C THR A 33 -1.27 -9.14 20.28
N VAL A 34 -0.83 -9.44 19.05
CA VAL A 34 0.23 -8.64 18.37
C VAL A 34 -0.24 -7.25 17.93
N TYR A 35 -1.56 -7.02 17.90
CA TYR A 35 -2.19 -5.75 17.51
C TYR A 35 -2.57 -4.86 18.69
N ILE A 36 -2.53 -5.40 19.92
CA ILE A 36 -2.91 -4.69 21.13
C ILE A 36 -1.67 -3.97 21.71
N PRO A 37 -1.76 -2.67 22.04
CA PRO A 37 -0.71 -1.98 22.78
C PRO A 37 -0.33 -2.74 24.05
N ASP A 38 0.96 -2.98 24.26
CA ASP A 38 1.50 -3.78 25.39
C ASP A 38 1.01 -5.24 25.45
N GLY A 39 0.39 -5.76 24.38
CA GLY A 39 -0.02 -7.16 24.29
C GLY A 39 1.16 -8.13 24.25
N VAL A 40 2.26 -7.72 23.60
CA VAL A 40 3.56 -8.39 23.66
C VAL A 40 4.54 -7.46 24.37
N ALA A 41 5.20 -7.95 25.41
CA ALA A 41 6.19 -7.16 26.14
C ALA A 41 7.42 -6.88 25.25
N ILE A 42 7.75 -5.60 25.08
CA ILE A 42 8.94 -5.16 24.34
C ILE A 42 9.84 -4.41 25.30
N GLU A 43 11.05 -4.92 25.53
CA GLU A 43 11.98 -4.31 26.49
C GLU A 43 12.29 -2.85 26.10
N GLY A 44 12.14 -1.94 27.07
CA GLY A 44 12.40 -0.50 26.88
C GLY A 44 11.34 0.25 26.06
N ARG A 45 10.22 -0.37 25.70
CA ARG A 45 9.14 0.26 24.90
C ARG A 45 7.78 -0.10 25.52
N SER A 46 6.94 0.90 25.75
CA SER A 46 5.58 0.72 26.29
C SER A 46 4.56 1.52 25.47
N GLY A 47 3.28 1.14 25.55
CA GLY A 47 2.17 1.77 24.83
C GLY A 47 2.12 1.48 23.33
N ILE A 48 2.88 0.49 22.84
CA ILE A 48 2.98 0.13 21.42
C ILE A 48 2.60 -1.33 21.21
N SER A 49 1.93 -1.63 20.10
CA SER A 49 1.66 -3.02 19.70
C SER A 49 2.84 -3.62 18.96
N PHE A 50 2.91 -4.96 18.90
CA PHE A 50 4.02 -5.62 18.23
C PHE A 50 4.03 -5.35 16.71
N LEU A 51 2.85 -5.19 16.10
CA LEU A 51 2.73 -4.74 14.70
C LEU A 51 3.37 -3.36 14.49
N TYR A 52 3.04 -2.37 15.32
CA TYR A 52 3.61 -1.02 15.19
C TYR A 52 5.12 -1.02 15.42
N TYR A 53 5.60 -1.83 16.37
CA TYR A 53 7.04 -2.02 16.58
C TYR A 53 7.73 -2.60 15.33
N ALA A 54 7.13 -3.61 14.68
CA ALA A 54 7.65 -4.19 13.45
C ALA A 54 7.65 -3.19 12.28
N LEU A 55 6.57 -2.42 12.11
CA LEU A 55 6.47 -1.37 11.09
C LEU A 55 7.54 -0.29 11.28
N GLU A 56 7.73 0.21 12.52
CA GLU A 56 8.80 1.16 12.81
C GLU A 56 10.20 0.58 12.51
N GLY A 57 10.43 -0.68 12.87
CA GLY A 57 11.70 -1.36 12.59
C GLY A 57 11.99 -1.44 11.08
N LEU A 58 10.99 -1.86 10.30
CA LEU A 58 11.07 -1.93 8.85
C LEU A 58 11.30 -0.54 8.24
N GLU A 59 10.62 0.48 8.74
CA GLU A 59 10.79 1.87 8.30
C GLU A 59 12.17 2.42 8.59
N ARG A 60 12.74 2.17 9.78
CA ARG A 60 14.12 2.58 10.09
C ARG A 60 15.11 1.92 9.14
N TYR A 61 14.92 0.63 8.85
CA TYR A 61 15.75 -0.08 7.87
C TYR A 61 15.62 0.55 6.48
N GLN A 62 14.40 0.74 6.00
CA GLN A 62 14.13 1.35 4.70
C GLN A 62 14.65 2.79 4.58
N ALA A 63 14.52 3.59 5.65
CA ALA A 63 15.05 4.93 5.73
C ALA A 63 16.57 4.92 5.58
N SER A 64 17.27 3.98 6.22
CA SER A 64 18.73 3.82 6.09
C SER A 64 19.18 3.55 4.65
N LEU A 65 18.31 2.98 3.82
CA LEU A 65 18.53 2.75 2.37
C LEU A 65 18.12 3.94 1.48
N GLY A 66 17.72 5.07 2.08
CA GLY A 66 17.26 6.25 1.35
C GLY A 66 15.92 6.06 0.63
N ARG A 67 15.08 5.11 1.07
CA ARG A 67 13.77 4.85 0.46
C ARG A 67 12.89 6.10 0.43
N PHE A 68 12.80 6.82 1.55
CA PHE A 68 11.95 8.00 1.71
C PHE A 68 12.52 9.28 1.09
N GLN A 69 13.62 9.19 0.32
CA GLN A 69 14.05 10.28 -0.56
C GLN A 69 13.22 10.32 -1.85
N PHE A 70 12.49 9.25 -2.16
CA PHE A 70 11.65 9.14 -3.35
C PHE A 70 10.24 9.67 -3.05
N PRO A 71 9.69 10.59 -3.86
CA PRO A 71 8.38 11.20 -3.64
C PRO A 71 7.21 10.21 -3.47
N ASP A 72 7.27 9.06 -4.15
CA ASP A 72 6.26 8.01 -4.11
C ASP A 72 6.42 7.03 -2.94
N GLN A 73 7.41 7.21 -2.08
CA GLN A 73 7.67 6.32 -0.96
C GLN A 73 7.31 7.04 0.33
N GLN A 74 6.19 6.65 0.96
CA GLN A 74 5.68 7.32 2.15
C GLN A 74 5.77 6.39 3.37
N PRO A 75 6.21 6.88 4.55
CA PRO A 75 6.16 6.09 5.77
C PRO A 75 4.70 5.89 6.22
N LEU A 76 4.43 4.74 6.85
CA LEU A 76 3.13 4.39 7.43
C LEU A 76 3.00 4.84 8.87
N VAL A 77 4.06 4.73 9.69
CA VAL A 77 3.97 4.94 11.14
C VAL A 77 4.97 5.96 11.71
N ILE A 78 6.14 6.16 11.09
CA ILE A 78 7.13 7.14 11.53
C ILE A 78 6.83 8.49 10.85
N ASP A 79 6.61 9.53 11.67
CA ASP A 79 6.36 10.90 11.19
C ASP A 79 7.53 11.47 10.37
N ARG A 80 8.77 11.19 10.81
CA ARG A 80 9.99 11.68 10.17
C ARG A 80 11.01 10.56 10.06
N PRO A 81 11.17 9.94 8.88
CA PRO A 81 12.17 8.91 8.70
C PRO A 81 13.57 9.48 8.98
N GLY A 82 14.42 8.68 9.60
CA GLY A 82 15.78 9.08 9.96
C GLY A 82 16.63 9.47 8.74
N MET A 83 17.71 10.20 8.99
CA MET A 83 18.67 10.55 7.94
C MET A 83 19.29 9.29 7.32
N THR A 84 19.51 9.32 6.00
CA THR A 84 20.27 8.31 5.28
C THR A 84 21.67 8.80 4.95
N TYR A 85 22.65 7.90 4.99
CA TYR A 85 24.00 8.14 4.48
C TYR A 85 24.16 7.61 3.04
N VAL A 86 23.19 6.85 2.53
CA VAL A 86 23.18 6.32 1.17
C VAL A 86 22.78 7.44 0.21
N ARG A 87 23.62 7.70 -0.79
CA ARG A 87 23.32 8.64 -1.87
C ARG A 87 22.68 7.90 -3.02
N ARG A 88 21.48 8.34 -3.42
CA ARG A 88 20.73 7.78 -4.55
C ARG A 88 20.36 8.91 -5.49
N GLU A 89 20.37 8.61 -6.78
CA GLU A 89 19.78 9.49 -7.79
C GLU A 89 18.26 9.37 -7.69
N VAL A 90 17.60 10.47 -7.28
CA VAL A 90 16.15 10.56 -7.21
C VAL A 90 15.67 11.20 -8.51
N PRO A 91 14.90 10.48 -9.34
CA PRO A 91 14.31 11.06 -10.55
C PRO A 91 13.40 12.24 -10.22
N ASN A 92 13.43 13.28 -11.05
CA ASN A 92 12.54 14.45 -10.92
C ASN A 92 11.26 14.29 -11.78
N ASP A 93 10.73 13.07 -11.90
CA ASP A 93 9.56 12.75 -12.71
C ASP A 93 8.26 12.63 -11.90
N CYS A 94 8.32 12.91 -10.59
CA CYS A 94 7.19 12.94 -9.68
C CYS A 94 7.38 14.06 -8.66
N LEU A 95 6.35 14.89 -8.47
CA LEU A 95 6.37 15.98 -7.50
C LEU A 95 6.22 15.45 -6.06
N PRO A 96 6.93 16.03 -5.08
CA PRO A 96 6.89 15.61 -3.67
C PRO A 96 5.65 16.15 -2.95
N ILE A 97 4.47 15.70 -3.38
CA ILE A 97 3.17 16.09 -2.81
C ILE A 97 2.83 15.13 -1.67
N ASP A 98 2.77 15.59 -0.42
CA ASP A 98 2.48 14.72 0.72
C ASP A 98 0.98 14.34 0.79
N ILE A 99 0.63 13.07 0.55
CA ILE A 99 -0.74 12.52 0.63
C ILE A 99 -0.70 11.32 1.56
N LYS A 100 -1.44 11.36 2.67
CA LYS A 100 -1.38 10.35 3.73
C LYS A 100 -2.43 9.26 3.52
N ILE A 101 -1.99 8.01 3.45
CA ILE A 101 -2.86 6.81 3.31
C ILE A 101 -2.74 5.87 4.53
N GLY A 102 -1.67 6.01 5.32
CA GLY A 102 -1.24 5.03 6.34
C GLY A 102 -2.31 4.59 7.33
N PRO A 103 -2.99 5.52 8.05
CA PRO A 103 -3.99 5.12 9.05
C PRO A 103 -5.15 4.29 8.48
N GLN A 104 -5.72 4.73 7.35
CA GLN A 104 -6.83 4.03 6.69
C GLN A 104 -6.40 2.68 6.10
N LEU A 105 -5.15 2.57 5.65
CA LEU A 105 -4.58 1.31 5.16
C LEU A 105 -4.44 0.27 6.27
N ILE A 106 -3.89 0.68 7.42
CA ILE A 106 -3.72 -0.21 8.57
C ILE A 106 -5.10 -0.66 9.07
N GLU A 107 -6.04 0.27 9.23
CA GLU A 107 -7.41 -0.04 9.65
C GLU A 107 -8.10 -1.03 8.70
N PHE A 108 -8.05 -0.75 7.38
CA PHE A 108 -8.60 -1.65 6.37
C PHE A 108 -7.97 -3.04 6.46
N TYR A 109 -6.64 -3.12 6.50
CA TYR A 109 -5.93 -4.40 6.57
C TYR A 109 -6.32 -5.22 7.81
N LEU A 110 -6.33 -4.60 8.99
CA LEU A 110 -6.71 -5.27 10.23
C LEU A 110 -8.16 -5.78 10.20
N SER A 111 -9.06 -5.07 9.51
CA SER A 111 -10.46 -5.51 9.35
C SER A 111 -10.61 -6.82 8.55
N LEU A 112 -9.61 -7.19 7.74
CA LEU A 112 -9.61 -8.41 6.93
C LEU A 112 -9.21 -9.64 7.73
N LEU A 113 -8.36 -9.48 8.75
CA LEU A 113 -7.72 -10.58 9.46
C LEU A 113 -8.69 -11.61 10.06
N PRO A 114 -9.82 -11.22 10.69
CA PRO A 114 -10.79 -12.19 11.21
C PRO A 114 -11.43 -13.09 10.16
N ARG A 115 -11.48 -12.64 8.89
CA ARG A 115 -11.97 -13.43 7.75
C ARG A 115 -10.85 -14.21 7.06
N LEU A 116 -9.63 -13.67 7.06
CA LEU A 116 -8.48 -14.22 6.36
C LEU A 116 -7.82 -15.37 7.11
N CYS A 117 -7.80 -15.30 8.44
CA CYS A 117 -6.98 -16.16 9.29
C CYS A 117 -7.86 -17.04 10.18
N GLN A 118 -7.30 -18.18 10.62
CA GLN A 118 -7.97 -19.01 11.61
C GLN A 118 -8.03 -18.29 12.96
N SER A 119 -9.12 -18.45 13.70
CA SER A 119 -9.19 -17.97 15.09
C SER A 119 -8.14 -18.67 15.93
N GLY A 120 -7.39 -17.90 16.71
CA GLY A 120 -6.35 -18.43 17.57
C GLY A 120 -5.38 -17.34 18.00
N ASP A 121 -4.54 -17.69 18.96
CA ASP A 121 -3.49 -16.84 19.48
C ASP A 121 -2.30 -17.71 19.87
N ASN A 122 -1.30 -17.76 19.00
CA ASN A 122 -0.11 -18.60 19.13
C ASN A 122 1.17 -17.75 19.28
N PRO A 123 1.66 -17.55 20.52
CA PRO A 123 2.87 -16.79 20.82
C PRO A 123 4.13 -17.24 20.08
N GLU A 124 4.22 -18.52 19.68
CA GLU A 124 5.37 -19.06 18.96
C GLU A 124 5.52 -18.45 17.55
N THR A 125 4.47 -17.82 17.03
CA THR A 125 4.40 -17.30 15.64
C THR A 125 4.22 -15.78 15.55
N TYR A 126 4.27 -15.07 16.68
CA TYR A 126 4.03 -13.62 16.71
C TYR A 126 5.02 -12.84 15.85
N GLY A 127 6.30 -13.23 15.86
CA GLY A 127 7.34 -12.55 15.09
C GLY A 127 7.12 -12.69 13.58
N GLU A 128 6.85 -13.90 13.12
CA GLU A 128 6.53 -14.22 11.73
C GLU A 128 5.24 -13.52 11.29
N THR A 129 4.23 -13.46 12.18
CA THR A 129 2.97 -12.76 11.92
C THR A 129 3.23 -11.28 11.61
N VAL A 130 3.86 -10.55 12.52
CA VAL A 130 4.08 -9.10 12.32
C VAL A 130 5.07 -8.81 11.18
N TYR A 131 5.98 -9.75 10.88
CA TYR A 131 6.85 -9.66 9.70
C TYR A 131 6.06 -9.75 8.39
N VAL A 132 5.17 -10.73 8.27
CA VAL A 132 4.30 -10.89 7.09
C VAL A 132 3.34 -9.71 6.97
N ASP A 133 2.71 -9.28 8.09
CA ASP A 133 1.79 -8.15 8.14
C ASP A 133 2.46 -6.85 7.66
N ALA A 134 3.65 -6.54 8.19
CA ALA A 134 4.41 -5.37 7.79
C ALA A 134 4.78 -5.40 6.31
N GLY A 135 5.14 -6.57 5.78
CA GLY A 135 5.39 -6.77 4.36
C GLY A 135 4.17 -6.50 3.49
N ILE A 136 3.00 -7.03 3.88
CA ILE A 136 1.74 -6.83 3.14
C ILE A 136 1.36 -5.35 3.12
N LEU A 137 1.37 -4.70 4.28
CA LEU A 137 1.06 -3.27 4.42
C LEU A 137 1.96 -2.41 3.53
N TYR A 138 3.27 -2.69 3.50
CA TYR A 138 4.18 -1.98 2.61
C TYR A 138 3.96 -2.29 1.13
N CYS A 139 3.60 -3.52 0.78
CA CYS A 139 3.26 -3.88 -0.60
C CYS A 139 2.00 -3.11 -1.07
N MET A 140 0.99 -3.02 -0.21
CA MET A 140 -0.23 -2.25 -0.44
C MET A 140 0.03 -0.74 -0.54
N GLU A 141 0.86 -0.18 0.35
CA GLU A 141 1.27 1.24 0.32
C GLU A 141 1.95 1.60 -1.01
N ASN A 142 2.92 0.80 -1.45
CA ASN A 142 3.60 0.99 -2.73
C ASN A 142 2.63 0.89 -3.90
N ARG A 143 1.71 -0.07 -3.82
CA ARG A 143 0.70 -0.29 -4.86
C ARG A 143 -0.18 0.94 -5.02
N ILE A 144 -0.58 1.60 -3.94
CA ILE A 144 -1.39 2.81 -4.04
C ILE A 144 -0.54 4.00 -4.52
N ASN A 145 0.66 4.18 -3.96
CA ASN A 145 1.50 5.33 -4.30
C ASN A 145 2.05 5.33 -5.73
N ILE A 146 2.05 4.18 -6.42
CA ILE A 146 2.30 4.17 -7.87
C ILE A 146 1.30 5.04 -8.64
N GLY A 147 0.13 5.33 -8.06
CA GLY A 147 -0.88 6.25 -8.60
C GLY A 147 -0.30 7.65 -8.91
N ARG A 148 0.66 8.14 -8.14
CA ARG A 148 1.33 9.45 -8.39
C ARG A 148 1.96 9.49 -9.78
N HIS A 149 2.71 8.44 -10.06
CA HIS A 149 3.40 8.22 -11.32
C HIS A 149 2.43 7.94 -12.48
N VAL A 150 1.32 7.25 -12.20
CA VAL A 150 0.24 7.03 -13.18
C VAL A 150 -0.43 8.36 -13.53
N ALA A 151 -0.73 9.21 -12.55
CA ALA A 151 -1.30 10.53 -12.75
C ALA A 151 -0.39 11.43 -13.60
N GLU A 152 0.92 11.49 -13.30
CA GLU A 152 1.90 12.21 -14.15
C GLU A 152 1.86 11.70 -15.61
N SER A 153 1.83 10.37 -15.80
CA SER A 153 1.81 9.77 -17.13
C SER A 153 0.51 10.09 -17.88
N LYS A 154 -0.64 10.09 -17.19
CA LYS A 154 -1.94 10.44 -17.77
C LYS A 154 -2.03 11.93 -18.12
N LEU A 155 -1.48 12.81 -17.28
CA LEU A 155 -1.41 14.26 -17.56
C LEU A 155 -0.46 14.61 -18.70
N ALA A 156 0.68 13.93 -18.79
CA ALA A 156 1.58 14.09 -19.93
C ALA A 156 0.88 13.71 -21.25
N ALA A 157 0.02 12.69 -21.23
CA ALA A 157 -0.76 12.27 -22.40
C ALA A 157 -1.99 13.16 -22.67
N ASN A 158 -2.62 13.69 -21.62
CA ASN A 158 -3.78 14.58 -21.72
C ASN A 158 -3.69 15.72 -20.68
N PRO A 159 -3.08 16.86 -21.04
CA PRO A 159 -2.91 17.97 -20.12
C PRO A 159 -4.22 18.59 -19.63
N ASP A 160 -5.34 18.43 -20.34
CA ASP A 160 -6.64 19.00 -19.97
C ASP A 160 -7.25 18.33 -18.72
N LEU A 161 -6.76 17.16 -18.31
CA LEU A 161 -7.18 16.51 -17.06
C LEU A 161 -7.01 17.43 -15.84
N ILE A 162 -6.00 18.31 -15.86
CA ILE A 162 -5.71 19.24 -14.76
C ILE A 162 -6.82 20.28 -14.54
N LYS A 163 -7.69 20.49 -15.54
CA LYS A 163 -8.78 21.47 -15.52
C LYS A 163 -10.10 20.89 -15.02
N LEU A 164 -10.17 19.57 -14.86
CA LEU A 164 -11.41 18.88 -14.47
C LEU A 164 -11.68 19.03 -12.97
N ALA A 165 -12.97 19.15 -12.64
CA ALA A 165 -13.44 19.00 -11.26
C ALA A 165 -13.20 17.55 -10.77
N PRO A 166 -13.02 17.32 -9.45
CA PRO A 166 -12.62 16.02 -8.91
C PRO A 166 -13.52 14.84 -9.34
N GLU A 167 -14.84 15.01 -9.41
CA GLU A 167 -15.76 13.94 -9.81
C GLU A 167 -15.62 13.58 -11.30
N ALA A 168 -15.48 14.60 -12.15
CA ALA A 168 -15.26 14.42 -13.58
C ALA A 168 -13.87 13.80 -13.84
N LEU A 169 -12.86 14.21 -13.05
CA LEU A 169 -11.53 13.65 -13.10
C LEU A 169 -11.52 12.18 -12.69
N ALA A 170 -12.17 11.83 -11.58
CA ALA A 170 -12.28 10.44 -11.13
C ALA A 170 -12.90 9.54 -12.21
N THR A 171 -13.94 10.04 -12.89
CA THR A 171 -14.59 9.33 -14.02
C THR A 171 -13.64 9.18 -15.20
N ALA A 172 -12.92 10.24 -15.57
CA ALA A 172 -11.97 10.23 -16.69
C ALA A 172 -10.75 9.32 -16.44
N LEU A 173 -10.33 9.16 -15.18
CA LEU A 173 -9.18 8.34 -14.81
C LEU A 173 -9.50 6.84 -14.71
N ARG A 174 -10.78 6.48 -14.62
CA ARG A 174 -11.26 5.11 -14.41
C ARG A 174 -11.10 4.24 -15.66
N ASN A 175 -10.79 2.96 -15.47
CA ASN A 175 -10.82 1.96 -16.53
C ASN A 175 -11.53 0.69 -16.04
N GLU A 176 -12.85 0.64 -16.25
CA GLU A 176 -13.69 -0.43 -15.74
C GLU A 176 -13.30 -1.82 -16.26
N THR A 177 -12.85 -1.91 -17.51
CA THR A 177 -12.41 -3.19 -18.11
C THR A 177 -11.23 -3.74 -17.33
N ARG A 178 -10.20 -2.91 -17.08
CA ARG A 178 -9.01 -3.32 -16.32
C ARG A 178 -9.33 -3.62 -14.86
N GLU A 179 -10.25 -2.88 -14.24
CA GLU A 179 -10.68 -3.16 -12.86
C GLU A 179 -11.33 -4.54 -12.75
N LYS A 180 -12.24 -4.88 -13.68
CA LYS A 180 -12.88 -6.20 -13.75
C LYS A 180 -11.86 -7.32 -13.96
N GLU A 181 -10.91 -7.12 -14.87
CA GLU A 181 -9.83 -8.08 -15.14
C GLU A 181 -8.91 -8.30 -13.93
N ALA A 182 -8.57 -7.23 -13.21
CA ALA A 182 -7.72 -7.32 -12.01
C ALA A 182 -8.42 -8.05 -10.86
N ILE A 183 -9.71 -7.80 -10.65
CA ILE A 183 -10.53 -8.50 -9.65
C ILE A 183 -10.63 -9.98 -10.00
N ALA A 184 -10.98 -10.32 -11.25
CA ALA A 184 -11.14 -11.70 -11.67
C ALA A 184 -9.83 -12.50 -11.51
N ARG A 185 -8.68 -11.91 -11.85
CA ARG A 185 -7.36 -12.54 -11.63
C ARG A 185 -7.08 -12.80 -10.15
N ALA A 186 -7.42 -11.85 -9.28
CA ALA A 186 -7.21 -12.00 -7.84
C ALA A 186 -8.12 -13.06 -7.22
N GLU A 187 -9.39 -13.13 -7.63
CA GLU A 187 -10.33 -14.18 -7.19
C GLU A 187 -9.84 -15.56 -7.63
N LEU A 188 -9.41 -15.72 -8.88
CA LEU A 188 -8.85 -16.98 -9.39
C LEU A 188 -7.60 -17.39 -8.61
N ALA A 189 -6.66 -16.46 -8.39
CA ALA A 189 -5.46 -16.74 -7.61
C ALA A 189 -5.78 -17.14 -6.16
N ALA A 190 -6.78 -16.51 -5.52
CA ALA A 190 -7.22 -16.86 -4.17
C ALA A 190 -7.82 -18.27 -4.09
N ILE A 191 -8.59 -18.68 -5.11
CA ILE A 191 -9.11 -20.05 -5.24
C ILE A 191 -7.94 -21.04 -5.31
N ASP A 192 -6.96 -20.80 -6.17
CA ASP A 192 -5.77 -21.65 -6.32
C ASP A 192 -4.94 -21.71 -5.02
N TYR A 193 -4.86 -20.58 -4.32
CA TYR A 193 -4.18 -20.45 -3.05
C TYR A 193 -4.98 -20.96 -1.85
N LYS A 194 -6.25 -21.37 -2.06
CA LYS A 194 -7.14 -21.94 -1.05
C LYS A 194 -7.41 -20.99 0.13
N PHE A 195 -7.76 -19.74 -0.16
CA PHE A 195 -8.38 -18.82 0.80
C PHE A 195 -9.60 -18.11 0.16
N ASP A 196 -10.41 -17.41 0.96
CA ASP A 196 -11.66 -16.78 0.51
C ASP A 196 -11.42 -15.78 -0.65
N PRO A 197 -11.95 -16.04 -1.87
CA PRO A 197 -11.78 -15.14 -3.00
C PRO A 197 -12.43 -13.77 -2.82
N ASP A 198 -13.47 -13.65 -1.98
CA ASP A 198 -14.07 -12.35 -1.70
C ASP A 198 -13.10 -11.43 -0.94
N ILE A 199 -12.18 -11.98 -0.13
CA ILE A 199 -11.13 -11.17 0.54
C ILE A 199 -10.16 -10.60 -0.51
N ALA A 200 -9.72 -11.42 -1.47
CA ALA A 200 -8.82 -10.95 -2.52
C ALA A 200 -9.48 -9.86 -3.38
N LYS A 201 -10.76 -10.05 -3.72
CA LYS A 201 -11.58 -9.05 -4.40
C LYS A 201 -11.74 -7.76 -3.60
N ASP A 202 -12.06 -7.84 -2.31
CA ASP A 202 -12.21 -6.68 -1.42
C ASP A 202 -10.90 -5.89 -1.35
N VAL A 203 -9.76 -6.59 -1.22
CA VAL A 203 -8.41 -5.98 -1.24
C VAL A 203 -8.13 -5.27 -2.56
N ILE A 204 -8.33 -5.93 -3.70
CA ILE A 204 -8.04 -5.32 -5.01
C ILE A 204 -8.97 -4.13 -5.28
N LYS A 205 -10.26 -4.22 -4.94
CA LYS A 205 -11.19 -3.10 -5.04
C LYS A 205 -10.73 -1.92 -4.19
N TRP A 206 -10.43 -2.16 -2.93
CA TRP A 206 -9.99 -1.10 -2.03
C TRP A 206 -8.68 -0.45 -2.52
N LEU A 207 -7.71 -1.23 -2.98
CA LEU A 207 -6.46 -0.71 -3.57
C LEU A 207 -6.74 0.17 -4.80
N MET A 208 -7.66 -0.23 -5.68
CA MET A 208 -8.04 0.56 -6.85
C MET A 208 -8.73 1.87 -6.46
N ASP A 209 -9.67 1.82 -5.51
CA ASP A 209 -10.38 3.00 -5.02
C ASP A 209 -9.41 4.00 -4.35
N GLN A 210 -8.48 3.52 -3.53
CA GLN A 210 -7.46 4.38 -2.90
C GLN A 210 -6.45 4.91 -3.92
N THR A 211 -6.09 4.13 -4.93
CA THR A 211 -5.24 4.60 -6.04
C THR A 211 -5.94 5.73 -6.79
N LEU A 212 -7.23 5.58 -7.10
CA LEU A 212 -8.00 6.60 -7.80
C LEU A 212 -8.13 7.89 -6.97
N LYS A 213 -8.42 7.78 -5.67
CA LYS A 213 -8.45 8.94 -4.76
C LYS A 213 -7.10 9.67 -4.73
N LEU A 214 -6.01 8.91 -4.62
CA LEU A 214 -4.66 9.48 -4.68
C LEU A 214 -4.39 10.15 -6.03
N GLU A 215 -4.76 9.55 -7.16
CA GLU A 215 -4.56 10.14 -8.49
C GLU A 215 -5.32 11.46 -8.65
N VAL A 216 -6.56 11.53 -8.14
CA VAL A 216 -7.38 12.74 -8.17
C VAL A 216 -6.74 13.84 -7.31
N GLU A 217 -6.47 13.56 -6.02
CA GLU A 217 -5.89 14.55 -5.11
C GLU A 217 -4.52 15.03 -5.60
N TYR A 218 -3.66 14.10 -6.05
CA TYR A 218 -2.34 14.43 -6.60
C TYR A 218 -2.46 15.35 -7.82
N THR A 219 -3.41 15.07 -8.73
CA THR A 219 -3.67 15.91 -9.91
C THR A 219 -4.16 17.31 -9.55
N GLN A 220 -5.06 17.42 -8.58
CA GLN A 220 -5.55 18.72 -8.12
C GLN A 220 -4.43 19.57 -7.51
N ARG A 221 -3.59 18.97 -6.67
CA ARG A 221 -2.46 19.66 -6.04
C ARG A 221 -1.38 20.03 -7.04
N MET A 222 -1.20 19.27 -8.13
CA MET A 222 -0.35 19.70 -9.24
C MET A 222 -0.89 20.93 -9.95
N ALA A 223 -2.21 21.09 -10.06
CA ALA A 223 -2.84 22.28 -10.63
C ALA A 223 -2.47 23.53 -9.81
N GLU A 224 -2.50 23.43 -8.49
CA GLU A 224 -2.15 24.52 -7.57
C GLU A 224 -0.68 24.95 -7.66
N ILE A 225 0.22 24.03 -8.04
CA ILE A 225 1.67 24.30 -8.17
C ILE A 225 2.04 24.84 -9.56
N ARG A 226 1.31 24.44 -10.61
CA ARG A 226 1.61 24.78 -12.01
C ARG A 226 0.90 26.04 -12.52
N VAL A 227 0.00 26.63 -11.73
CA VAL A 227 -0.65 27.93 -11.96
C VAL A 227 0.15 29.03 -11.26
#